data_AF-A0ABD6J040-F1
#
_entry.id   AF-A0ABD6J040-F1
#
_cell.length_a   1.000
_cell.length_b   1.000
_cell.length_c   1.000
_cell.angle_alpha   90.00
_cell.angle_beta   90.00
_cell.angle_gamma   90.00
#
_symmetry.space_group_name_H-M   'P 1'
#
loop_
_entity.id
_entity.type
_entity.pdbx_description
1 polymer ?
#
loop_
_entity_poly.entity_id
_entity_poly.type
_entity_poly.pdbx_seq_one_letter_code
_entity_poly.pdbx_strand_id
1 'polypeptide(L)'
;ASAAPMPEREPVHGPEGTTGTPSAAARVPDGQGGRDPGRTKPGPGPDAPPRGLSSLVHGPVSVPVPPAGRPSPCRVVYDRVSQWSGGFQATVTVTSERALDGWRVDWTFPDGQKIGRAWDATVRQDGARVTATAADYDRAVPARTAVSFGFTGTWTNADRAPAAFTLDGRPCG
;
A
#
# COMPACT_ATOMS: atom_id res chain seq x y z
N ALA A 1 -0.88 -7.57 -65.46
CA ALA A 1 0.22 -7.93 -64.54
C ALA A 1 -0.43 -8.42 -63.25
N SER A 2 -0.44 -9.72 -62.95
CA SER A 2 0.72 -10.57 -62.58
C SER A 2 1.12 -10.32 -61.13
N ALA A 3 0.99 -11.35 -60.31
CA ALA A 3 1.14 -11.31 -58.85
C ALA A 3 2.58 -11.56 -58.38
N ALA A 4 2.84 -11.20 -57.13
CA ALA A 4 3.81 -11.88 -56.26
C ALA A 4 3.29 -11.84 -54.79
N PRO A 5 3.57 -12.86 -53.95
CA PRO A 5 2.90 -13.06 -52.67
C PRO A 5 3.73 -12.64 -51.44
N MET A 6 3.16 -12.91 -50.25
CA MET A 6 3.63 -12.56 -48.90
C MET A 6 5.05 -13.07 -48.56
N PRO A 7 5.64 -12.54 -47.48
CA PRO A 7 6.16 -13.42 -46.43
C PRO A 7 5.26 -13.38 -45.19
N GLU A 8 4.62 -14.52 -44.93
CA GLU A 8 3.97 -14.84 -43.66
C GLU A 8 5.04 -14.86 -42.55
N ARG A 9 4.75 -14.30 -41.37
CA ARG A 9 5.65 -14.42 -40.21
C ARG A 9 5.31 -15.69 -39.46
N GLU A 10 6.25 -16.64 -39.48
CA GLU A 10 6.15 -17.90 -38.74
C GLU A 10 5.90 -17.69 -37.24
N PRO A 11 5.05 -18.48 -36.58
CA PRO A 11 4.90 -18.47 -35.13
C PRO A 11 6.15 -19.05 -34.46
N VAL A 12 6.81 -18.27 -33.60
CA VAL A 12 7.92 -18.78 -32.78
C VAL A 12 7.38 -19.76 -31.74
N HIS A 13 7.96 -20.96 -31.71
CA HIS A 13 7.68 -21.99 -30.72
C HIS A 13 7.85 -21.48 -29.28
N GLY A 14 6.78 -21.54 -28.48
CA GLY A 14 6.84 -21.45 -27.03
C GLY A 14 6.83 -22.85 -26.42
N PRO A 15 7.70 -23.18 -25.44
CA PRO A 15 7.68 -24.47 -24.78
C PRO A 15 6.44 -24.63 -23.88
N GLU A 16 5.92 -25.86 -23.83
CA GLU A 16 4.82 -26.26 -22.96
C GLU A 16 5.19 -26.17 -21.48
N GLY A 17 4.17 -26.00 -20.63
CA GLY A 17 4.36 -25.56 -19.24
C GLY A 17 4.66 -26.67 -18.22
N THR A 18 4.68 -26.27 -16.96
CA THR A 18 4.53 -27.19 -15.82
C THR A 18 3.82 -26.48 -14.66
N THR A 19 2.60 -26.96 -14.41
CA THR A 19 1.95 -27.21 -13.12
C THR A 19 2.67 -26.72 -11.85
N GLY A 20 2.01 -25.87 -11.06
CA GLY A 20 2.52 -25.39 -9.76
C GLY A 20 2.06 -26.23 -8.56
N THR A 21 2.33 -25.74 -7.34
CA THR A 21 1.54 -25.85 -6.09
C THR A 21 2.33 -25.18 -4.93
N PRO A 22 1.71 -24.46 -3.97
CA PRO A 22 2.43 -23.67 -2.97
C PRO A 22 2.56 -24.31 -1.57
N SER A 23 3.48 -23.75 -0.77
CA SER A 23 3.46 -23.58 0.69
C SER A 23 3.33 -24.78 1.65
N ALA A 24 4.31 -24.94 2.56
CA ALA A 24 4.07 -25.48 3.91
C ALA A 24 5.17 -25.12 4.95
N ALA A 25 4.73 -24.42 6.02
CA ALA A 25 5.12 -24.58 7.43
C ALA A 25 6.60 -24.77 7.84
N ALA A 26 7.20 -23.71 8.40
CA ALA A 26 8.27 -23.86 9.39
C ALA A 26 7.66 -24.23 10.76
N ARG A 27 8.13 -25.33 11.37
CA ARG A 27 7.69 -25.80 12.69
C ARG A 27 8.61 -25.30 13.80
N VAL A 28 8.04 -24.87 14.93
CA VAL A 28 8.74 -24.71 16.21
C VAL A 28 8.82 -26.05 16.96
N PRO A 29 9.94 -26.32 17.64
CA PRO A 29 9.97 -27.21 18.80
C PRO A 29 10.30 -26.49 20.12
N ASP A 30 9.93 -27.13 21.22
CA ASP A 30 9.97 -26.67 22.62
C ASP A 30 11.25 -27.09 23.37
N GLY A 31 11.57 -26.42 24.48
CA GLY A 31 11.90 -27.15 25.71
C GLY A 31 13.35 -27.22 26.26
N GLN A 32 13.54 -26.50 27.37
CA GLN A 32 14.21 -26.94 28.63
C GLN A 32 15.75 -27.11 28.74
N GLY A 33 16.27 -26.72 29.93
CA GLY A 33 17.49 -27.27 30.55
C GLY A 33 18.64 -26.28 30.78
N GLY A 34 18.76 -25.72 32.00
CA GLY A 34 19.85 -24.78 32.36
C GLY A 34 20.83 -25.33 33.41
N ARG A 35 21.75 -24.48 33.89
CA ARG A 35 22.33 -24.46 35.26
C ARG A 35 23.29 -23.26 35.47
N ASP A 36 23.13 -22.59 36.61
CA ASP A 36 24.03 -21.57 37.17
C ASP A 36 25.14 -22.22 38.01
N PRO A 37 26.32 -21.60 38.15
CA PRO A 37 26.80 -21.29 39.49
C PRO A 37 27.53 -19.93 39.62
N GLY A 38 26.95 -18.98 40.36
CA GLY A 38 27.49 -17.63 40.55
C GLY A 38 27.26 -16.98 41.92
N ARG A 39 27.35 -17.73 43.04
CA ARG A 39 27.11 -17.20 44.41
C ARG A 39 28.23 -16.27 44.90
N THR A 40 27.90 -15.03 45.26
CA THR A 40 28.45 -14.36 46.47
C THR A 40 27.59 -13.17 46.94
N LYS A 41 27.40 -13.05 48.26
CA LYS A 41 26.70 -11.98 49.03
C LYS A 41 27.66 -11.64 50.20
N PRO A 42 27.75 -10.42 50.79
CA PRO A 42 26.74 -10.01 51.80
C PRO A 42 26.56 -8.49 52.15
N GLY A 43 25.31 -8.06 52.38
CA GLY A 43 24.92 -7.06 53.41
C GLY A 43 25.13 -5.57 53.12
N PRO A 44 24.57 -4.64 53.94
CA PRO A 44 23.92 -4.83 55.26
C PRO A 44 22.49 -4.25 55.42
N GLY A 45 21.88 -4.46 56.60
CA GLY A 45 21.06 -3.44 57.31
C GLY A 45 19.55 -3.31 57.02
N PRO A 46 18.65 -3.50 58.02
CA PRO A 46 17.20 -3.30 57.88
C PRO A 46 16.61 -2.07 58.62
N ASP A 47 15.52 -1.51 58.08
CA ASP A 47 14.34 -0.89 58.76
C ASP A 47 13.47 -0.12 57.74
N ALA A 48 12.19 0.22 57.95
CA ALA A 48 11.10 -0.37 58.76
C ALA A 48 9.72 0.18 58.28
N PRO A 49 8.65 -0.64 58.15
CA PRO A 49 7.27 -0.17 57.90
C PRO A 49 6.46 -0.08 59.24
N PRO A 50 5.20 0.45 59.33
CA PRO A 50 4.25 0.71 58.23
C PRO A 50 3.33 1.98 58.39
N ARG A 51 2.28 2.04 57.54
CA ARG A 51 0.97 2.75 57.71
C ARG A 51 0.90 4.28 57.60
N GLY A 52 0.68 4.74 56.36
CA GLY A 52 -0.16 5.91 56.08
C GLY A 52 -1.43 5.49 55.32
N LEU A 53 -2.61 5.61 55.94
CA LEU A 53 -3.89 5.38 55.27
C LEU A 53 -4.31 6.65 54.50
N SER A 54 -3.88 6.78 53.24
CA SER A 54 -4.38 7.82 52.34
C SER A 54 -5.43 7.26 51.40
N SER A 55 -6.70 7.44 51.78
CA SER A 55 -7.87 7.09 50.95
C SER A 55 -7.94 8.00 49.72
N LEU A 56 -7.24 7.65 48.65
CA LEU A 56 -7.48 8.24 47.34
C LEU A 56 -8.77 7.67 46.76
N VAL A 57 -9.80 8.51 46.75
CA VAL A 57 -11.02 8.29 45.98
C VAL A 57 -10.64 8.13 44.51
N HIS A 58 -10.76 6.91 43.99
CA HIS A 58 -10.55 6.62 42.57
C HIS A 58 -11.81 7.08 41.82
N GLY A 59 -11.94 8.39 41.62
CA GLY A 59 -12.92 8.94 40.70
C GLY A 59 -12.69 8.36 39.29
N PRO A 60 -13.76 8.13 38.50
CA PRO A 60 -13.61 7.54 37.17
C PRO A 60 -12.78 8.47 36.28
N VAL A 61 -11.61 8.00 35.86
CA VAL A 61 -10.75 8.72 34.92
C VAL A 61 -11.41 8.70 33.55
N SER A 62 -12.08 9.79 33.18
CA SER A 62 -12.64 9.99 31.84
C SER A 62 -11.51 10.17 30.83
N VAL A 63 -11.07 9.08 30.20
CA VAL A 63 -10.18 9.13 29.05
C VAL A 63 -10.96 9.73 27.87
N PRO A 64 -10.49 10.81 27.23
CA PRO A 64 -11.15 11.37 26.06
C PRO A 64 -11.03 10.38 24.89
N VAL A 65 -12.16 9.75 24.53
CA VAL A 65 -12.26 8.96 23.30
C VAL A 65 -12.16 9.93 22.12
N PRO A 66 -11.18 9.78 21.21
CA PRO A 66 -11.12 10.61 20.02
C PRO A 66 -12.40 10.41 19.19
N PRO A 67 -12.99 11.47 18.61
CA PRO A 67 -14.20 11.32 17.83
C PRO A 67 -13.94 10.35 16.68
N ALA A 68 -14.83 9.36 16.53
CA ALA A 68 -14.77 8.43 15.40
C ALA A 68 -14.84 9.24 14.10
N GLY A 69 -13.72 9.26 13.36
CA GLY A 69 -13.62 9.97 12.09
C GLY A 69 -14.69 9.46 11.13
N ARG A 70 -15.27 10.36 10.31
CA ARG A 70 -16.17 9.94 9.24
C ARG A 70 -15.41 8.98 8.32
N PRO A 71 -16.00 7.84 7.92
CA PRO A 71 -15.33 6.92 7.01
C PRO A 71 -14.97 7.64 5.71
N SER A 72 -13.78 7.35 5.18
CA SER A 72 -13.34 7.90 3.91
C SER A 72 -14.31 7.50 2.78
N PRO A 73 -14.68 8.42 1.86
CA PRO A 73 -15.59 8.10 0.75
C PRO A 73 -14.96 7.16 -0.29
N CYS A 74 -13.65 6.92 -0.19
CA CYS A 74 -12.87 6.07 -1.08
C CYS A 74 -11.62 5.53 -0.37
N ARG A 75 -11.15 4.38 -0.84
CA ARG A 75 -9.85 3.81 -0.48
C ARG A 75 -8.94 3.78 -1.71
N VAL A 76 -7.67 4.12 -1.54
CA VAL A 76 -6.66 4.04 -2.61
C VAL A 76 -5.47 3.19 -2.15
N VAL A 77 -5.09 2.22 -2.96
CA VAL A 77 -3.85 1.46 -2.82
C VAL A 77 -2.91 1.87 -3.93
N TYR A 78 -1.75 2.41 -3.56
CA TYR A 78 -0.63 2.62 -4.46
C TYR A 78 0.37 1.48 -4.26
N ASP A 79 0.52 0.63 -5.27
CA ASP A 79 1.50 -0.45 -5.27
C ASP A 79 2.64 -0.15 -6.25
N ARG A 80 3.89 -0.28 -5.80
CA ARG A 80 5.06 -0.17 -6.68
C ARG A 80 5.48 -1.57 -7.12
N VAL A 81 4.86 -2.01 -8.21
CA VAL A 81 5.08 -3.33 -8.85
C VAL A 81 6.56 -3.62 -9.09
N SER A 82 7.33 -2.63 -9.57
CA SER A 82 8.78 -2.76 -9.74
C SER A 82 9.50 -1.41 -9.75
N GLN A 83 10.80 -1.43 -9.48
CA GLN A 83 11.69 -0.26 -9.54
C GLN A 83 13.06 -0.66 -10.10
N TRP A 84 13.65 0.20 -10.91
CA TRP A 84 14.99 0.05 -11.48
C TRP A 84 15.73 1.41 -11.47
N SER A 85 16.97 1.43 -11.96
CA SER A 85 17.76 2.66 -12.01
C SER A 85 17.06 3.72 -12.88
N GLY A 86 16.66 4.83 -12.27
CA GLY A 86 15.98 5.95 -12.93
C GLY A 86 14.52 5.71 -13.33
N GLY A 87 13.92 4.54 -13.04
CA GLY A 87 12.53 4.26 -13.40
C GLY A 87 11.78 3.31 -12.47
N PHE A 88 10.46 3.25 -12.63
CA PHE A 88 9.56 2.42 -11.85
C PHE A 88 8.27 2.08 -12.60
N GLN A 89 7.56 1.08 -12.09
CA GLN A 89 6.20 0.73 -12.46
C GLN A 89 5.31 0.76 -11.21
N ALA A 90 4.13 1.34 -11.33
CA ALA A 90 3.15 1.37 -10.25
C ALA A 90 1.73 1.05 -10.76
N THR A 91 0.94 0.49 -9.85
CA THR A 91 -0.50 0.25 -10.01
C THR A 91 -1.24 1.03 -8.93
N VAL A 92 -2.32 1.71 -9.31
CA VAL A 92 -3.21 2.43 -8.40
C VAL A 92 -4.57 1.75 -8.46
N THR A 93 -5.01 1.22 -7.32
CA THR A 93 -6.33 0.60 -7.17
C THR A 93 -7.20 1.50 -6.30
N VAL A 94 -8.37 1.86 -6.80
CA VAL A 94 -9.32 2.76 -6.13
C VAL A 94 -10.64 2.02 -5.90
N THR A 95 -11.13 2.07 -4.67
CA THR A 95 -12.46 1.56 -4.29
C THR A 95 -13.28 2.73 -3.78
N SER A 96 -14.49 2.91 -4.31
CA SER A 96 -15.42 3.98 -3.90
C SER A 96 -16.58 3.42 -3.12
N GLU A 97 -17.01 4.08 -2.04
CA GLU A 97 -18.22 3.70 -1.30
C GLU A 97 -19.52 4.04 -2.07
N ARG A 98 -19.44 4.88 -3.11
CA ARG A 98 -20.53 5.22 -4.03
C ARG A 98 -20.29 4.66 -5.43
N ALA A 99 -21.36 4.51 -6.21
CA ALA A 99 -21.22 4.33 -7.66
C ALA A 99 -20.59 5.57 -8.31
N LEU A 100 -19.86 5.37 -9.39
CA LEU A 100 -19.16 6.38 -10.18
C LEU A 100 -19.71 6.37 -11.61
N ASP A 101 -19.82 7.56 -12.21
CA ASP A 101 -20.18 7.77 -13.62
C ASP A 101 -19.13 8.69 -14.23
N GLY A 102 -17.99 8.09 -14.56
CA GLY A 102 -16.70 8.77 -14.64
C GLY A 102 -16.05 8.92 -13.27
N TRP A 103 -14.72 8.97 -13.28
CA TRP A 103 -13.90 9.13 -12.08
C TRP A 103 -12.64 9.94 -12.37
N ARG A 104 -12.19 10.72 -11.39
CA ARG A 104 -10.91 11.46 -11.43
C ARG A 104 -10.11 11.21 -10.15
N VAL A 105 -8.89 10.69 -10.30
CA VAL A 105 -7.95 10.47 -9.20
C VAL A 105 -6.82 11.50 -9.31
N ASP A 106 -6.64 12.32 -8.28
CA ASP A 106 -5.55 13.31 -8.21
C ASP A 106 -4.57 12.96 -7.10
N TRP A 107 -3.27 13.18 -7.35
CA TRP A 107 -2.21 13.09 -6.34
C TRP A 107 -1.05 14.05 -6.65
N THR A 108 -0.01 14.03 -5.81
CA THR A 108 1.22 14.79 -6.02
C THR A 108 2.43 13.93 -5.72
N PHE A 109 3.41 13.93 -6.62
CA PHE A 109 4.68 13.23 -6.46
C PHE A 109 5.65 14.04 -5.57
N PRO A 110 6.19 13.45 -4.48
CA PRO A 110 7.00 14.18 -3.52
C PRO A 110 8.44 14.47 -3.97
N ASP A 111 8.99 13.69 -4.92
CA ASP A 111 10.40 13.71 -5.30
C ASP A 111 10.62 14.06 -6.78
N GLY A 112 9.63 14.70 -7.40
CA GLY A 112 9.70 15.17 -8.78
C GLY A 112 9.56 14.06 -9.84
N GLN A 113 9.08 12.88 -9.45
CA GLN A 113 8.86 11.75 -10.37
C GLN A 113 7.99 12.15 -11.57
N LYS A 114 8.27 11.57 -12.75
CA LYS A 114 7.57 11.87 -14.01
C LYS A 114 6.93 10.63 -14.61
N ILE A 115 5.68 10.74 -15.05
CA ILE A 115 4.98 9.62 -15.72
C ILE A 115 5.40 9.56 -17.19
N GLY A 116 5.71 8.35 -17.66
CA GLY A 116 6.09 8.08 -19.05
C GLY A 116 4.95 7.48 -19.87
N ARG A 117 4.45 6.29 -19.47
CA ARG A 117 3.31 5.61 -20.12
C ARG A 117 2.30 5.18 -19.07
N ALA A 118 1.02 5.26 -19.40
CA ALA A 118 -0.08 4.76 -18.58
C ALA A 118 -0.99 3.83 -19.40
N TRP A 119 -1.74 2.99 -18.70
CA TRP A 119 -2.77 2.10 -19.22
C TRP A 119 -3.95 2.05 -18.22
N ASP A 120 -5.14 1.67 -18.70
CA ASP A 120 -6.40 1.70 -17.94
C ASP A 120 -6.79 3.09 -17.36
N ALA A 121 -6.11 4.16 -17.78
CA ALA A 121 -6.50 5.54 -17.50
C ALA A 121 -5.92 6.50 -18.55
N THR A 122 -6.59 7.65 -18.73
CA THR A 122 -5.95 8.84 -19.29
C THR A 122 -5.27 9.61 -18.17
N VAL A 123 -3.94 9.73 -18.22
CA VAL A 123 -3.14 10.41 -17.18
C VAL A 123 -2.50 11.68 -17.73
N ARG A 124 -2.59 12.77 -16.97
CA ARG A 124 -1.85 14.02 -17.22
C ARG A 124 -1.08 14.45 -15.97
N GLN A 125 0.09 15.03 -16.18
CA GLN A 125 0.94 15.55 -15.12
C GLN A 125 1.32 17.01 -15.42
N ASP A 126 1.18 17.87 -14.41
CA ASP A 126 1.69 19.24 -14.41
C ASP A 126 2.57 19.46 -13.18
N GLY A 127 3.83 19.84 -13.40
CA GLY A 127 4.85 19.88 -12.35
C GLY A 127 4.94 18.55 -11.59
N ALA A 128 4.52 18.55 -10.32
CA ALA A 128 4.42 17.38 -9.46
C ALA A 128 2.98 16.82 -9.32
N ARG A 129 1.96 17.58 -9.74
CA ARG A 129 0.55 17.17 -9.66
C ARG A 129 0.23 16.21 -10.78
N VAL A 130 -0.46 15.11 -10.46
CA VAL A 130 -0.98 14.17 -11.44
C VAL A 130 -2.50 14.09 -11.32
N THR A 131 -3.16 13.98 -12.47
CA THR A 131 -4.59 13.69 -12.60
C THR A 131 -4.74 12.49 -13.55
N ALA A 132 -5.33 11.42 -13.05
CA ALA A 132 -5.80 10.28 -13.83
C ALA A 132 -7.33 10.33 -13.95
N THR A 133 -7.85 10.04 -15.14
CA THR A 133 -9.28 9.92 -15.41
C THR A 133 -9.59 8.59 -16.09
N ALA A 134 -10.79 8.08 -15.86
CA ALA A 134 -11.36 6.91 -16.52
C ALA A 134 -11.05 6.84 -18.03
N ALA A 135 -10.75 5.64 -18.52
CA ALA A 135 -10.88 5.33 -19.94
C ALA A 135 -12.38 5.27 -20.32
N ASP A 136 -12.70 5.11 -21.60
CA ASP A 136 -14.11 5.08 -22.03
C ASP A 136 -14.85 3.81 -21.58
N TYR A 137 -14.14 2.70 -21.36
CA TYR A 137 -14.73 1.39 -21.00
C TYR A 137 -14.97 1.19 -19.49
N ASP A 138 -14.37 2.00 -18.61
CA ASP A 138 -14.41 1.83 -17.16
C ASP A 138 -14.95 3.06 -16.42
N ARG A 139 -15.68 3.95 -17.12
CA ARG A 139 -16.32 5.13 -16.52
C ARG A 139 -17.33 4.75 -15.45
N ALA A 140 -18.21 3.80 -15.76
CA ALA A 140 -19.29 3.38 -14.88
C ALA A 140 -18.80 2.29 -13.92
N VAL A 141 -18.62 2.64 -12.64
CA VAL A 141 -18.14 1.70 -11.60
C VAL A 141 -19.20 1.56 -10.51
N PRO A 142 -19.73 0.35 -10.22
CA PRO A 142 -20.66 0.15 -9.13
C PRO A 142 -20.08 0.52 -7.76
N ALA A 143 -20.96 0.81 -6.80
CA ALA A 143 -20.53 1.07 -5.44
C ALA A 143 -19.75 -0.13 -4.86
N ARG A 144 -18.67 0.18 -4.13
CA ARG A 144 -17.79 -0.79 -3.44
C ARG A 144 -17.03 -1.73 -4.38
N THR A 145 -17.05 -1.47 -5.69
CA THR A 145 -16.20 -2.12 -6.69
C THR A 145 -14.87 -1.39 -6.82
N ALA A 146 -13.80 -2.12 -7.12
CA ALA A 146 -12.48 -1.57 -7.37
C ALA A 146 -12.26 -1.32 -8.88
N VAL A 147 -11.66 -0.18 -9.20
CA VAL A 147 -11.06 0.13 -10.49
C VAL A 147 -9.55 0.25 -10.29
N SER A 148 -8.76 -0.24 -11.24
CA SER A 148 -7.30 -0.20 -11.17
C SER A 148 -6.72 0.32 -12.47
N PHE A 149 -5.68 1.15 -12.36
CA PHE A 149 -4.90 1.60 -13.49
C PHE A 149 -3.41 1.56 -13.18
N GLY A 150 -2.56 1.57 -14.20
CA GLY A 150 -1.12 1.48 -14.00
C GLY A 150 -0.33 2.42 -14.90
N PHE A 151 0.92 2.66 -14.50
CA PHE A 151 1.83 3.48 -15.26
C PHE A 151 3.30 3.13 -15.00
N THR A 152 4.17 3.48 -15.94
CA THR A 152 5.61 3.58 -15.72
C THR A 152 6.02 5.04 -15.57
N GLY A 153 7.04 5.29 -14.76
CA GLY A 153 7.59 6.62 -14.54
C GLY A 153 9.10 6.62 -14.34
N THR A 154 9.66 7.82 -14.26
CA THR A 154 11.07 8.07 -13.96
C THR A 154 11.24 8.82 -12.65
N TRP A 155 12.41 8.65 -12.04
CA TRP A 155 12.84 9.31 -10.82
C TRP A 155 14.34 9.63 -10.91
N THR A 156 14.84 10.57 -10.10
CA THR A 156 16.25 11.03 -10.19
C THR A 156 17.01 10.83 -8.88
N ASN A 157 16.50 11.39 -7.77
CA ASN A 157 17.19 11.35 -6.48
C ASN A 157 16.52 10.39 -5.49
N ALA A 158 15.19 10.40 -5.45
CA ALA A 158 14.37 9.55 -4.61
C ALA A 158 13.06 9.22 -5.34
N ASP A 159 12.39 8.18 -4.86
CA ASP A 159 11.07 7.78 -5.30
C ASP A 159 10.25 7.38 -4.06
N ARG A 160 9.70 8.34 -3.33
CA ARG A 160 8.73 8.08 -2.26
C ARG A 160 7.32 8.04 -2.85
N ALA A 161 6.50 7.09 -2.37
CA ALA A 161 5.11 6.99 -2.78
C ALA A 161 4.32 8.26 -2.40
N PRO A 162 3.29 8.65 -3.18
CA PRO A 162 2.39 9.74 -2.81
C PRO A 162 1.68 9.45 -1.48
N ALA A 163 1.65 10.43 -0.58
CA ALA A 163 1.06 10.26 0.76
C ALA A 163 -0.47 10.50 0.81
N ALA A 164 -1.05 11.07 -0.24
CA ALA A 164 -2.47 11.43 -0.30
C ALA A 164 -2.99 11.36 -1.74
N PHE A 165 -4.23 10.89 -1.87
CA PHE A 165 -4.99 10.81 -3.11
C PHE A 165 -6.38 11.41 -2.91
N THR A 166 -6.98 11.96 -3.96
CA THR A 166 -8.39 12.35 -3.96
C THR A 166 -9.16 11.71 -5.10
N LEU A 167 -10.39 11.24 -4.83
CA LEU A 167 -11.36 10.79 -5.84
C LEU A 167 -12.45 11.86 -6.00
N ASP A 168 -12.55 12.42 -7.21
CA ASP A 168 -13.45 13.54 -7.56
C ASP A 168 -13.33 14.72 -6.57
N GLY A 169 -12.08 15.04 -6.19
CA GLY A 169 -11.75 16.11 -5.24
C GLY A 169 -11.99 15.78 -3.76
N ARG A 170 -12.42 14.56 -3.40
CA ARG A 170 -12.61 14.12 -2.00
C ARG A 170 -11.41 13.28 -1.55
N PRO A 171 -10.82 13.49 -0.37
CA PRO A 171 -9.69 12.70 0.10
C PRO A 171 -10.06 11.23 0.24
N CYS A 172 -9.11 10.36 -0.12
CA CYS A 172 -9.17 8.93 0.13
C CYS A 172 -8.18 8.52 1.23
N GLY A 173 -8.38 7.33 1.80
CA GLY A 173 -7.45 6.67 2.74
C GLY A 173 -7.10 5.25 2.32
#